data_AF-A0A2W5UAT5-F1
#
_entry.id   AF-A0A2W5UAT5-F1
#
_cell.length_a   1.000
_cell.length_b   1.000
_cell.length_c   1.000
_cell.angle_alpha   90.00
_cell.angle_beta   90.00
_cell.angle_gamma   90.00
#
_symmetry.space_group_name_H-M   'P 1'
#
loop_
_entity.id
_entity.type
_entity.pdbx_description
1 polymer ?
#
loop_
_entity_poly.entity_id
_entity_poly.type
_entity_poly.pdbx_seq_one_letter_code
_entity_poly.pdbx_strand_id
1 'polypeptide(L)'
;MAEVVVQGDDLAPAGVGTARMAFAPHLREDLERFEALIEHRPLWQRVSAITIACLVHGTVYFGANHFPSREPRLLQLTAFDHWVPFIPLTAIIYMSAVPLSLVAFMTLKRVIDMRHFLEVFVVTVLVAGVVHWAVPTTYPRELFPLDTAAHPTGWLLELVRRVDTPSSCFPSLHVGLAFSGALALRQVHRRGWWAFLAWAVAIAISTLTTKQHYAADIVGGLVLAFVAVGLVERLNRRFETLASIRKAESRAPELANAAPADTSSS
;
A
#
# COMPACT_ATOMS: atom_id res chain seq x y z
N MET A 1 -65.90 -15.24 -43.03
CA MET A 1 -65.56 -13.88 -42.55
C MET A 1 -65.05 -14.03 -41.13
N ALA A 2 -63.85 -13.48 -40.89
CA ALA A 2 -63.20 -13.20 -39.60
C ALA A 2 -62.95 -14.39 -38.64
N GLU A 3 -61.98 -14.41 -37.74
CA GLU A 3 -60.69 -13.75 -37.49
C GLU A 3 -60.35 -14.28 -36.08
N VAL A 4 -59.20 -14.92 -35.85
CA VAL A 4 -58.70 -15.09 -34.48
C VAL A 4 -57.22 -14.74 -34.48
N VAL A 5 -56.97 -13.69 -33.71
CA VAL A 5 -55.74 -12.91 -33.55
C VAL A 5 -54.62 -13.75 -32.93
N VAL A 6 -53.41 -13.59 -33.48
CA VAL A 6 -52.18 -14.20 -32.96
C VAL A 6 -51.62 -13.37 -31.80
N GLN A 7 -51.22 -14.14 -30.80
CA GLN A 7 -50.62 -13.88 -29.50
C GLN A 7 -49.21 -13.26 -29.59
N GLY A 8 -48.85 -12.41 -28.62
CA GLY A 8 -47.46 -12.06 -28.36
C GLY A 8 -47.29 -10.83 -27.48
N ASP A 9 -47.32 -11.00 -26.15
CA ASP A 9 -46.67 -10.08 -25.21
C ASP A 9 -45.95 -10.89 -24.11
N ASP A 10 -44.79 -10.37 -23.74
CA ASP A 10 -43.93 -10.67 -22.59
C ASP A 10 -43.01 -11.91 -22.59
N LEU A 11 -41.85 -11.73 -23.24
CA LEU A 11 -40.60 -12.40 -22.89
C LEU A 11 -39.86 -11.62 -21.78
N ALA A 12 -40.00 -12.06 -20.53
CA ALA A 12 -39.04 -11.78 -19.47
C ALA A 12 -38.51 -13.11 -18.91
N PRO A 13 -37.19 -13.43 -19.00
CA PRO A 13 -36.68 -14.65 -18.42
C PRO A 13 -36.48 -14.49 -16.91
N ALA A 14 -36.98 -15.51 -16.21
CA ALA A 14 -37.02 -15.70 -14.77
C ALA A 14 -35.70 -15.39 -14.03
N GLY A 15 -35.86 -14.79 -12.84
CA GLY A 15 -34.78 -14.59 -11.89
C GLY A 15 -34.17 -15.92 -11.44
N VAL A 16 -32.83 -15.98 -11.51
CA VAL A 16 -32.04 -17.05 -10.89
C VAL A 16 -32.16 -16.89 -9.38
N GLY A 17 -33.03 -17.70 -8.78
CA GLY A 17 -33.16 -17.83 -7.34
C GLY A 17 -31.81 -18.21 -6.74
N THR A 18 -31.30 -17.38 -5.83
CA THR A 18 -30.18 -17.72 -4.97
C THR A 18 -30.57 -18.93 -4.13
N ALA A 19 -30.08 -20.12 -4.50
CA ALA A 19 -30.15 -21.29 -3.65
C ALA A 19 -29.33 -20.99 -2.39
N ARG A 20 -30.01 -20.55 -1.31
CA ARG A 20 -29.44 -20.57 0.03
C ARG A 20 -29.25 -22.03 0.41
N MET A 21 -28.03 -22.55 0.22
CA MET A 21 -27.61 -23.77 0.89
C MET A 21 -27.74 -23.54 2.40
N ALA A 22 -28.80 -24.10 2.99
CA ALA A 22 -28.96 -24.17 4.42
C ALA A 22 -27.97 -25.22 4.94
N PHE A 23 -26.80 -24.77 5.38
CA PHE A 23 -25.88 -25.62 6.12
C PHE A 23 -26.57 -26.11 7.40
N ALA A 24 -26.35 -27.37 7.77
CA ALA A 24 -26.81 -27.90 9.03
C ALA A 24 -26.28 -27.02 10.19
N PRO A 25 -27.03 -26.81 11.29
CA PRO A 25 -26.66 -25.86 12.34
C PRO A 25 -25.27 -26.08 12.92
N HIS A 26 -24.87 -27.35 13.09
CA HIS A 26 -23.54 -27.75 13.56
C HIS A 26 -22.43 -27.37 12.57
N LEU A 27 -22.68 -27.49 11.25
CA LEU A 27 -21.71 -27.11 10.23
C LEU A 27 -21.51 -25.60 10.18
N ARG A 28 -22.57 -24.82 10.47
CA ARG A 28 -22.49 -23.36 10.59
C ARG A 28 -21.69 -22.97 11.84
N GLU A 29 -21.91 -23.58 12.98
CA GLU A 29 -21.10 -23.35 14.20
C GLU A 29 -19.64 -23.76 14.00
N ASP A 30 -19.37 -24.86 13.29
CA ASP A 30 -18.01 -25.30 12.97
C ASP A 30 -17.34 -24.36 11.96
N LEU A 31 -18.08 -23.87 10.95
CA LEU A 31 -17.60 -22.82 10.04
C LEU A 31 -17.33 -21.52 10.79
N GLU A 32 -18.22 -21.08 11.68
CA GLU A 32 -18.04 -19.88 12.49
C GLU A 32 -16.86 -20.03 13.47
N ARG A 33 -16.65 -21.21 14.07
CA ARG A 33 -15.46 -21.54 14.88
C ARG A 33 -14.19 -21.57 14.05
N PHE A 34 -14.23 -22.14 12.85
CA PHE A 34 -13.09 -22.21 11.95
C PHE A 34 -12.74 -20.82 11.39
N GLU A 35 -13.74 -20.01 11.05
CA GLU A 35 -13.61 -18.60 10.68
C GLU A 35 -13.06 -17.78 11.84
N ALA A 36 -13.52 -18.01 13.09
CA ALA A 36 -12.99 -17.36 14.29
C ALA A 36 -11.53 -17.77 14.58
N LEU A 37 -11.15 -19.03 14.33
CA LEU A 37 -9.77 -19.51 14.39
C LEU A 37 -8.88 -18.90 13.30
N ILE A 38 -9.43 -18.60 12.13
CA ILE A 38 -8.74 -17.87 11.05
C ILE A 38 -8.66 -16.36 11.35
N GLU A 39 -9.63 -15.81 12.08
CA GLU A 39 -9.72 -14.39 12.43
C GLU A 39 -8.76 -14.01 13.56
N HIS A 40 -8.47 -14.91 14.50
CA HIS A 40 -7.43 -14.73 15.51
C HIS A 40 -6.04 -15.09 14.97
N ARG A 41 -5.43 -14.11 14.31
CA ARG A 41 -4.03 -14.19 13.87
C ARG A 41 -3.09 -14.29 15.07
N PRO A 42 -2.10 -15.19 15.05
CA PRO A 42 -1.10 -15.22 16.10
C PRO A 42 -0.19 -14.00 15.97
N LEU A 43 0.06 -13.32 17.10
CA LEU A 43 0.85 -12.09 17.21
C LEU A 43 2.20 -12.15 16.44
N TRP A 44 2.81 -13.34 16.33
CA TRP A 44 4.08 -13.53 15.65
C TRP A 44 4.06 -13.13 14.18
N GLN A 45 2.96 -13.33 13.42
CA GLN A 45 2.92 -12.97 12.01
C GLN A 45 2.96 -11.45 11.81
N ARG A 46 2.27 -10.71 12.69
CA ARG A 46 2.27 -9.24 12.70
C ARG A 46 3.66 -8.72 13.06
N VAL A 47 4.25 -9.29 14.10
CA VAL A 47 5.63 -8.97 14.52
C VAL A 47 6.61 -9.28 13.38
N SER A 48 6.50 -10.43 12.71
CA SER A 48 7.36 -10.76 11.57
C SER A 48 7.21 -9.77 10.41
N ALA A 49 5.98 -9.40 10.02
CA ALA A 49 5.75 -8.43 8.96
C ALA A 49 6.33 -7.05 9.31
N ILE A 50 6.11 -6.59 10.54
CA ILE A 50 6.67 -5.32 11.04
C ILE A 50 8.21 -5.38 11.06
N THR A 51 8.79 -6.48 11.55
CA THR A 51 10.25 -6.66 11.57
C THR A 51 10.83 -6.62 10.17
N ILE A 52 10.23 -7.33 9.20
CA ILE A 52 10.65 -7.30 7.80
C ILE A 52 10.56 -5.87 7.24
N ALA A 53 9.44 -5.19 7.46
CA ALA A 53 9.25 -3.81 7.01
C ALA A 53 10.31 -2.87 7.59
N CYS A 54 10.58 -2.95 8.90
CA CYS A 54 11.60 -2.14 9.57
C CYS A 54 13.01 -2.44 9.08
N LEU A 55 13.37 -3.71 8.90
CA LEU A 55 14.68 -4.11 8.39
C LEU A 55 14.89 -3.61 6.96
N VAL A 56 13.92 -3.84 6.07
CA VAL A 56 13.99 -3.38 4.67
C VAL A 56 14.07 -1.85 4.62
N HIS A 57 13.21 -1.15 5.36
CA HIS A 57 13.23 0.30 5.44
C HIS A 57 14.59 0.81 5.92
N GLY A 58 15.06 0.33 7.08
CA GLY A 58 16.35 0.74 7.65
C GLY A 58 17.50 0.47 6.70
N THR A 59 17.64 -0.75 6.19
CA THR A 59 18.74 -1.12 5.30
C THR A 59 18.74 -0.31 4.02
N VAL A 60 17.59 -0.15 3.35
CA VAL A 60 17.53 0.57 2.07
C VAL A 60 17.71 2.07 2.27
N TYR A 61 17.03 2.67 3.25
CA TYR A 61 17.12 4.09 3.53
C TYR A 61 18.53 4.48 3.98
N PHE A 62 19.11 3.78 4.96
CA PHE A 62 20.46 4.08 5.42
C PHE A 62 21.50 3.73 4.35
N GLY A 63 21.29 2.65 3.59
CA GLY A 63 22.17 2.29 2.48
C GLY A 63 22.26 3.38 1.41
N ALA A 64 21.12 3.89 0.95
CA ALA A 64 21.07 4.98 -0.04
C ALA A 64 21.70 6.28 0.49
N ASN A 65 21.52 6.58 1.79
CA ASN A 65 22.10 7.77 2.41
C ASN A 65 23.62 7.68 2.67
N HIS A 66 24.13 6.51 3.08
CA HIS A 66 25.56 6.34 3.37
C HIS A 66 26.40 6.04 2.13
N PHE A 67 25.78 5.49 1.07
CA PHE A 67 26.46 5.11 -0.16
C PHE A 67 25.79 5.73 -1.41
N PRO A 68 25.67 7.07 -1.49
CA PRO A 68 25.07 7.70 -2.66
C PRO A 68 25.94 7.49 -3.91
N SER A 69 25.33 7.37 -5.09
CA SER A 69 26.09 7.18 -6.34
C SER A 69 26.94 8.39 -6.75
N ARG A 70 26.64 9.56 -6.19
CA ARG A 70 27.28 10.86 -6.43
C ARG A 70 26.91 11.83 -5.31
N GLU A 71 27.58 12.97 -5.25
CA GLU A 71 27.24 14.02 -4.27
C GLU A 71 25.75 14.42 -4.39
N PRO A 72 25.01 14.44 -3.27
CA PRO A 72 23.63 14.89 -3.25
C PRO A 72 23.48 16.32 -3.76
N ARG A 73 22.60 16.53 -4.73
CA ARG A 73 22.44 17.84 -5.38
C ARG A 73 21.32 18.65 -4.74
N LEU A 74 21.55 19.95 -4.58
CA LEU A 74 20.48 20.90 -4.29
C LEU A 74 19.59 21.07 -5.53
N LEU A 75 18.29 21.17 -5.30
CA LEU A 75 17.34 21.60 -6.33
C LEU A 75 17.03 23.09 -6.13
N GLN A 76 16.58 23.75 -7.19
CA GLN A 76 16.14 25.13 -7.07
C GLN A 76 14.81 25.17 -6.30
N LEU A 77 14.76 25.98 -5.24
CA LEU A 77 13.51 26.28 -4.54
C LEU A 77 12.60 27.08 -5.49
N THR A 78 11.36 26.62 -5.62
CA THR A 78 10.35 27.32 -6.39
C THR A 78 9.71 28.44 -5.55
N ALA A 79 8.97 29.34 -6.19
CA ALA A 79 8.17 30.35 -5.48
C ALA A 79 7.20 29.72 -4.47
N PHE A 80 6.67 28.54 -4.78
CA PHE A 80 5.79 27.80 -3.87
C PHE A 80 6.56 27.29 -2.64
N ASP A 81 7.77 26.75 -2.82
CA ASP A 81 8.60 26.30 -1.68
C ASP A 81 8.91 27.45 -0.72
N HIS A 82 9.15 28.66 -1.24
CA HIS A 82 9.35 29.86 -0.43
C HIS A 82 8.07 30.33 0.27
N TRP A 83 6.92 30.24 -0.39
CA TRP A 83 5.64 30.66 0.15
C TRP A 83 5.18 29.80 1.33
N VAL A 84 5.49 28.50 1.33
CA VAL A 84 5.11 27.61 2.45
C VAL A 84 5.78 28.08 3.75
N PRO A 85 5.03 28.31 4.84
CA PRO A 85 5.60 28.75 6.11
C PRO A 85 6.41 27.64 6.78
N PHE A 86 7.45 28.04 7.53
CA PHE A 86 8.17 27.13 8.41
C PHE A 86 7.42 26.96 9.74
N ILE A 87 6.90 25.76 10.00
CA ILE A 87 6.07 25.44 11.18
C ILE A 87 6.64 24.19 11.88
N PRO A 88 7.59 24.34 12.83
CA PRO A 88 8.22 23.22 13.53
C PRO A 88 7.26 22.28 14.28
N LEU A 89 6.08 22.77 14.68
CA LEU A 89 5.02 21.97 15.31
C LEU A 89 4.59 20.77 14.46
N THR A 90 4.64 20.92 13.13
CA THR A 90 4.24 19.87 12.19
C THR A 90 5.23 18.69 12.14
N ALA A 91 6.38 18.77 12.83
CA ALA A 91 7.32 17.66 12.97
C ALA A 91 6.70 16.41 13.61
N ILE A 92 5.69 16.55 14.47
CA ILE A 92 4.94 15.42 15.03
C ILE A 92 4.22 14.66 13.90
N ILE A 93 3.59 15.40 12.99
CA ILE A 93 2.89 14.81 11.84
C ILE A 93 3.91 14.21 10.88
N TYR A 94 5.02 14.90 10.62
CA TYR A 94 6.11 14.39 9.79
C TYR A 94 6.61 13.01 10.26
N MET A 95 6.93 12.88 11.55
CA MET A 95 7.43 11.64 12.14
C MET A 95 6.41 10.50 12.18
N SER A 96 5.13 10.80 11.90
CA SER A 96 4.07 9.79 11.96
C SER A 96 3.99 8.88 10.73
N ALA A 97 4.80 9.09 9.67
CA ALA A 97 4.73 8.26 8.46
C ALA A 97 5.01 6.76 8.71
N VAL A 98 6.08 6.46 9.45
CA VAL A 98 6.40 5.07 9.84
C VAL A 98 5.38 4.53 10.85
N PRO A 99 5.04 5.25 11.96
CA PRO A 99 3.95 4.86 12.85
C PRO A 99 2.61 4.60 12.16
N LEU A 100 2.23 5.36 11.13
CA LEU A 100 1.02 5.14 10.35
C LEU A 100 1.03 3.74 9.70
N SER A 101 2.17 3.33 9.17
CA SER A 101 2.35 1.98 8.60
C SER A 101 2.25 0.90 9.68
N LEU A 102 2.77 1.15 10.90
CA LEU A 102 2.61 0.23 12.03
C LEU A 102 1.14 0.08 12.43
N VAL A 103 0.39 1.19 12.49
CA VAL A 103 -1.06 1.16 12.76
C VAL A 103 -1.79 0.35 11.68
N ALA A 104 -1.40 0.46 10.41
CA ALA A 104 -1.96 -0.38 9.35
C ALA A 104 -1.69 -1.89 9.60
N PHE A 105 -0.45 -2.28 9.89
CA PHE A 105 -0.12 -3.68 10.24
C PHE A 105 -0.89 -4.20 11.45
N MET A 106 -1.19 -3.33 12.42
CA MET A 106 -1.96 -3.69 13.61
C MET A 106 -3.48 -3.76 13.35
N THR A 107 -4.00 -3.07 12.32
CA THR A 107 -5.44 -3.05 12.01
C THR A 107 -5.86 -4.10 10.98
N LEU A 108 -4.94 -4.55 10.11
CA LEU A 108 -5.21 -5.59 9.12
C LEU A 108 -5.49 -6.95 9.78
N LYS A 109 -6.62 -7.56 9.41
CA LYS A 109 -7.09 -8.83 9.98
C LYS A 109 -6.78 -10.06 9.11
N ARG A 110 -6.83 -9.93 7.78
CA ARG A 110 -6.59 -11.06 6.87
C ARG A 110 -5.13 -11.13 6.46
N VAL A 111 -4.55 -12.34 6.45
CA VAL A 111 -3.14 -12.55 6.05
C VAL A 111 -2.89 -12.08 4.63
N ILE A 112 -3.85 -12.27 3.72
CA ILE A 112 -3.74 -11.80 2.34
C ILE A 112 -3.60 -10.27 2.28
N ASP A 113 -4.33 -9.53 3.12
CA ASP A 113 -4.27 -8.07 3.15
C ASP A 113 -2.97 -7.58 3.78
N MET A 114 -2.53 -8.22 4.87
CA MET A 114 -1.26 -7.90 5.53
C MET A 114 -0.07 -8.18 4.61
N ARG A 115 -0.12 -9.30 3.88
CA ARG A 115 0.87 -9.64 2.86
C ARG A 115 0.87 -8.60 1.75
N HIS A 116 -0.30 -8.24 1.22
CA HIS A 116 -0.41 -7.22 0.18
C HIS A 116 0.13 -5.86 0.65
N PHE A 117 -0.21 -5.45 1.87
CA PHE A 117 0.31 -4.21 2.47
C PHE A 117 1.83 -4.26 2.64
N LEU A 118 2.38 -5.39 3.10
CA LEU A 118 3.82 -5.60 3.21
C LEU A 118 4.51 -5.55 1.84
N GLU A 119 3.94 -6.18 0.81
CA GLU A 119 4.45 -6.14 -0.55
C GLU A 119 4.49 -4.71 -1.09
N VAL A 120 3.39 -3.94 -0.92
CA VAL A 120 3.33 -2.52 -1.30
C VAL A 120 4.39 -1.72 -0.54
N PHE A 121 4.48 -1.90 0.77
CA PHE A 121 5.47 -1.20 1.61
C PHE A 121 6.90 -1.48 1.11
N VAL A 122 7.26 -2.75 0.94
CA VAL A 122 8.60 -3.18 0.50
C VAL A 122 8.91 -2.64 -0.90
N VAL A 123 7.98 -2.75 -1.84
CA VAL A 123 8.18 -2.23 -3.20
C VAL A 123 8.32 -0.71 -3.19
N THR A 124 7.52 0.02 -2.40
CA THR A 124 7.66 1.47 -2.24
C THR A 124 9.07 1.84 -1.74
N VAL A 125 9.55 1.17 -0.69
CA VAL A 125 10.90 1.40 -0.14
C VAL A 125 11.98 1.08 -1.17
N LEU A 126 11.89 -0.06 -1.86
CA LEU A 126 12.91 -0.47 -2.82
C LEU A 126 12.97 0.47 -4.03
N VAL A 127 11.83 0.84 -4.59
CA VAL A 127 11.77 1.78 -5.72
C VAL A 127 12.30 3.16 -5.28
N ALA A 128 11.92 3.64 -4.10
CA ALA A 128 12.47 4.87 -3.56
C ALA A 128 13.99 4.79 -3.40
N GLY A 129 14.51 3.71 -2.79
CA GLY A 129 15.94 3.51 -2.57
C GLY A 129 16.75 3.50 -3.87
N VAL A 130 16.23 2.88 -4.94
CA VAL A 130 16.85 2.92 -6.27
C VAL A 130 16.92 4.36 -6.79
N VAL A 131 15.84 5.14 -6.64
CA VAL A 131 15.81 6.53 -7.09
C VAL A 131 16.69 7.42 -6.22
N HIS A 132 16.68 7.26 -4.89
CA HIS A 132 17.56 7.96 -3.95
C HIS A 132 19.03 7.70 -4.28
N TRP A 133 19.37 6.45 -4.58
CA TRP A 133 20.73 6.10 -4.99
C TRP A 133 21.09 6.70 -6.35
N ALA A 134 20.22 6.63 -7.35
CA ALA A 134 20.50 7.11 -8.72
C ALA A 134 20.46 8.64 -8.85
N VAL A 135 19.61 9.30 -8.07
CA VAL A 135 19.35 10.75 -8.07
C VAL A 135 19.36 11.28 -6.63
N PRO A 136 20.53 11.25 -5.96
CA PRO A 136 20.62 11.77 -4.61
C PRO A 136 20.44 13.30 -4.63
N THR A 137 19.50 13.77 -3.83
CA THR A 137 19.17 15.20 -3.71
C THR A 137 19.19 15.59 -2.24
N THR A 138 19.58 16.84 -1.96
CA THR A 138 19.59 17.40 -0.62
C THR A 138 18.76 18.67 -0.49
N TYR A 139 18.26 18.93 0.70
CA TYR A 139 17.43 20.09 1.01
C TYR A 139 18.21 21.12 1.86
N PRO A 140 18.17 22.43 1.52
CA PRO A 140 18.94 23.48 2.18
C PRO A 140 18.29 23.90 3.50
N ARG A 141 18.38 23.05 4.53
CA ARG A 141 17.78 23.24 5.86
C ARG A 141 18.33 24.47 6.59
N GLU A 142 19.55 24.87 6.27
CA GLU A 142 20.26 26.04 6.81
C GLU A 142 19.58 27.37 6.46
N LEU A 143 18.80 27.42 5.38
CA LEU A 143 17.98 28.59 5.03
C LEU A 143 16.78 28.78 5.96
N PHE A 144 16.48 27.76 6.79
CA PHE A 144 15.35 27.73 7.72
C PHE A 144 15.86 27.36 9.12
N PRO A 145 16.56 28.29 9.80
CA PRO A 145 17.14 28.04 11.12
C PRO A 145 16.05 27.72 12.14
N LEU A 146 16.33 26.76 13.02
CA LEU A 146 15.43 26.32 14.07
C LEU A 146 15.88 26.90 15.41
N ASP A 147 15.07 27.79 15.97
CA ASP A 147 15.21 28.20 17.38
C ASP A 147 14.47 27.20 18.26
N THR A 148 15.22 26.26 18.85
CA THR A 148 14.64 25.18 19.66
C THR A 148 14.02 25.69 20.96
N ALA A 149 14.44 26.84 21.48
CA ALA A 149 13.87 27.46 22.67
C ALA A 149 12.54 28.16 22.38
N ALA A 150 12.37 28.69 21.17
CA ALA A 150 11.14 29.40 20.76
C ALA A 150 9.99 28.46 20.33
N HIS A 151 10.25 27.17 20.11
CA HIS A 151 9.26 26.23 19.58
C HIS A 151 9.02 25.04 20.52
N PRO A 152 7.77 24.76 20.94
CA PRO A 152 7.45 23.65 21.86
C PRO A 152 7.92 22.26 21.38
N THR A 153 8.00 22.06 20.06
CA THR A 153 8.48 20.82 19.42
C THR A 153 9.82 21.00 18.71
N GLY A 154 10.55 22.08 19.02
CA GLY A 154 11.85 22.37 18.40
C GLY A 154 12.82 21.21 18.61
N TRP A 155 12.85 20.64 19.81
CA TRP A 155 13.65 19.45 20.13
C TRP A 155 13.34 18.26 19.21
N LEU A 156 12.07 18.06 18.82
CA LEU A 156 11.67 16.95 17.96
C LEU A 156 12.17 17.17 16.54
N LEU A 157 12.00 18.37 16.00
CA LEU A 157 12.53 18.69 14.67
C LEU A 157 14.06 18.67 14.63
N GLU A 158 14.72 19.04 15.73
CA GLU A 158 16.17 18.88 15.85
C GLU A 158 16.57 17.40 15.80
N LEU A 159 15.86 16.53 16.53
CA LEU A 159 16.06 15.08 16.47
C LEU A 159 15.83 14.55 15.04
N VAL A 160 14.77 14.99 14.37
CA VAL A 160 14.52 14.66 12.96
C VAL A 160 15.72 15.05 12.11
N ARG A 161 16.19 16.30 12.20
CA ARG A 161 17.31 16.79 11.38
C ARG A 161 18.63 16.05 11.66
N ARG A 162 18.78 15.44 12.84
CA ARG A 162 19.95 14.62 13.23
C ARG A 162 19.87 13.18 12.70
N VAL A 163 18.68 12.58 12.71
CA VAL A 163 18.48 11.17 12.32
C VAL A 163 18.19 11.02 10.83
N ASP A 164 17.37 11.92 10.28
CA ASP A 164 16.97 11.96 8.89
C ASP A 164 17.96 12.82 8.11
N THR A 165 18.96 12.18 7.52
CA THR A 165 19.99 12.86 6.73
C THR A 165 19.35 13.49 5.49
N PRO A 166 19.70 14.73 5.10
CA PRO A 166 19.07 15.37 3.96
C PRO A 166 19.49 14.77 2.61
N SER A 167 20.32 13.73 2.55
CA SER A 167 20.95 13.23 1.32
C SER A 167 20.06 12.42 0.36
N SER A 168 18.80 12.13 0.73
CA SER A 168 17.87 11.31 -0.07
C SER A 168 16.46 11.92 -0.13
N CYS A 169 16.35 13.21 -0.47
CA CYS A 169 15.06 13.92 -0.46
C CYS A 169 14.08 13.49 -1.57
N PHE A 170 14.52 13.32 -2.81
CA PHE A 170 13.66 13.04 -3.96
C PHE A 170 13.68 11.54 -4.34
N PRO A 171 12.52 10.86 -4.44
CA PRO A 171 11.18 11.28 -4.04
C PRO A 171 11.00 11.24 -2.52
N SER A 172 9.99 11.94 -1.99
CA SER A 172 9.72 11.86 -0.55
C SER A 172 9.19 10.47 -0.16
N LEU A 173 9.99 9.70 0.57
CA LEU A 173 9.60 8.39 1.07
C LEU A 173 8.48 8.48 2.11
N HIS A 174 8.43 9.55 2.90
CA HIS A 174 7.32 9.84 3.84
C HIS A 174 5.98 9.91 3.10
N VAL A 175 5.94 10.67 2.00
CA VAL A 175 4.75 10.78 1.14
C VAL A 175 4.47 9.45 0.46
N GLY A 176 5.49 8.81 -0.12
CA GLY A 176 5.37 7.53 -0.79
C GLY A 176 4.72 6.46 0.09
N LEU A 177 5.25 6.25 1.28
CA LEU A 177 4.74 5.26 2.24
C LEU A 177 3.32 5.59 2.71
N ALA A 178 3.06 6.85 3.07
CA ALA A 178 1.75 7.25 3.57
C ALA A 178 0.65 7.06 2.52
N PHE A 179 0.90 7.51 1.28
CA PHE A 179 -0.06 7.35 0.19
C PHE A 179 -0.17 5.90 -0.30
N SER A 180 0.94 5.18 -0.47
CA SER A 180 0.89 3.77 -0.90
C SER A 180 0.18 2.92 0.14
N GLY A 181 0.41 3.19 1.43
CA GLY A 181 -0.28 2.54 2.54
C GLY A 181 -1.79 2.83 2.54
N ALA A 182 -2.18 4.10 2.38
CA ALA A 182 -3.60 4.46 2.27
C ALA A 182 -4.28 3.78 1.07
N LEU A 183 -3.61 3.71 -0.08
CA LEU A 183 -4.10 3.04 -1.28
C LEU A 183 -4.23 1.53 -1.09
N ALA A 184 -3.25 0.87 -0.46
CA ALA A 184 -3.29 -0.56 -0.15
C ALA A 184 -4.46 -0.92 0.78
N LEU A 185 -4.89 0.01 1.65
CA LEU A 185 -6.04 -0.18 2.54
C LEU A 185 -7.40 0.07 1.88
N ARG A 186 -7.44 0.69 0.69
CA ARG A 186 -8.68 1.14 0.03
C ARG A 186 -9.71 0.02 -0.17
N GLN A 187 -9.25 -1.18 -0.53
CA GLN A 187 -10.14 -2.32 -0.81
C GLN A 187 -10.57 -3.07 0.45
N VAL A 188 -9.84 -2.91 1.55
CA VAL A 188 -9.99 -3.70 2.78
C VAL A 188 -10.70 -2.92 3.89
N HIS A 189 -10.46 -1.61 3.98
CA HIS A 189 -10.97 -0.74 5.03
C HIS A 189 -11.71 0.47 4.45
N ARG A 190 -12.88 0.24 3.83
CA ARG A 190 -13.64 1.26 3.08
C ARG A 190 -13.97 2.57 3.82
N ARG A 191 -14.09 2.55 5.15
CA ARG A 191 -14.23 3.78 5.95
C ARG A 191 -12.90 4.28 6.50
N GLY A 192 -12.01 3.38 6.91
CA GLY A 192 -10.71 3.72 7.49
C GLY A 192 -9.74 4.33 6.49
N TRP A 193 -9.77 3.92 5.21
CA TRP A 193 -8.81 4.41 4.22
C TRP A 193 -8.91 5.92 3.98
N TRP A 194 -10.08 6.53 4.16
CA TRP A 194 -10.22 7.99 4.08
C TRP A 194 -9.47 8.70 5.21
N ALA A 195 -9.48 8.15 6.42
CA ALA A 195 -8.70 8.69 7.54
C ALA A 195 -7.20 8.54 7.28
N PHE A 196 -6.76 7.39 6.75
CA PHE A 196 -5.37 7.19 6.33
C PHE A 196 -4.97 8.13 5.20
N LEU A 197 -5.83 8.36 4.21
CA LEU A 197 -5.56 9.29 3.12
C LEU A 197 -5.48 10.74 3.62
N ALA A 198 -6.41 11.16 4.48
CA ALA A 198 -6.38 12.49 5.08
C ALA A 198 -5.09 12.68 5.89
N TRP A 199 -4.66 11.66 6.64
CA TRP A 199 -3.40 11.70 7.37
C TRP A 199 -2.18 11.69 6.45
N ALA A 200 -2.24 10.96 5.32
CA ALA A 200 -1.19 10.99 4.30
C ALA A 200 -1.05 12.39 3.66
N VAL A 201 -2.15 13.10 3.43
CA VAL A 201 -2.13 14.51 3.00
C VAL A 201 -1.50 15.38 4.09
N ALA A 202 -1.83 15.16 5.37
CA ALA A 202 -1.22 15.90 6.48
C ALA A 202 0.31 15.66 6.55
N ILE A 203 0.77 14.43 6.32
CA ILE A 203 2.19 14.08 6.21
C ILE A 203 2.84 14.80 5.01
N ALA A 204 2.19 14.82 3.84
CA ALA A 204 2.72 15.53 2.68
C ALA A 204 2.83 17.04 2.90
N ILE A 205 1.87 17.65 3.59
CA ILE A 205 1.95 19.06 3.96
C ILE A 205 3.07 19.27 4.98
N SER A 206 3.19 18.37 5.97
CA SER A 206 4.18 18.49 7.03
C SER A 206 5.62 18.41 6.52
N THR A 207 5.89 17.68 5.43
CA THR A 207 7.22 17.66 4.81
C THR A 207 7.67 19.04 4.31
N LEU A 208 6.74 19.85 3.80
CA LEU A 208 7.01 21.22 3.36
C LEU A 208 7.10 22.19 4.52
N THR A 209 6.16 22.12 5.47
CA THR A 209 6.14 23.06 6.60
C THR A 209 7.28 22.81 7.59
N THR A 210 7.83 21.60 7.65
CA THR A 210 9.08 21.31 8.38
C THR A 210 10.35 21.63 7.57
N LYS A 211 10.21 22.05 6.31
CA LYS A 211 11.31 22.39 5.40
C LYS A 211 12.31 21.23 5.28
N GLN A 212 11.77 20.03 5.06
CA GLN A 212 12.56 18.81 4.85
C GLN A 212 12.58 18.37 3.38
N HIS A 213 11.60 18.82 2.61
CA HIS A 213 11.40 18.41 1.22
C HIS A 213 11.00 19.58 0.33
N TYR A 214 11.35 19.47 -0.95
CA TYR A 214 10.82 20.33 -2.01
C TYR A 214 9.40 19.89 -2.38
N ALA A 215 8.62 20.79 -2.96
CA ALA A 215 7.32 20.45 -3.56
C ALA A 215 7.43 19.37 -4.64
N ALA A 216 8.53 19.37 -5.39
CA ALA A 216 8.85 18.31 -6.36
C ALA A 216 8.94 16.92 -5.70
N ASP A 217 9.45 16.84 -4.47
CA ASP A 217 9.59 15.56 -3.75
C ASP A 217 8.23 14.98 -3.38
N ILE A 218 7.21 15.81 -3.12
CA ILE A 218 5.85 15.35 -2.89
C ILE A 218 5.27 14.74 -4.15
N VAL A 219 5.42 15.42 -5.29
CA VAL A 219 4.96 14.89 -6.59
C VAL A 219 5.66 13.56 -6.87
N GLY A 220 6.97 13.49 -6.65
CA GLY A 220 7.73 12.25 -6.74
C GLY A 220 7.20 11.15 -5.80
N GLY A 221 6.87 11.50 -4.55
CA GLY A 221 6.30 10.59 -3.56
C GLY A 221 4.92 10.05 -3.95
N LEU A 222 4.05 10.91 -4.52
CA LEU A 222 2.75 10.50 -5.05
C LEU A 222 2.92 9.54 -6.24
N VAL A 223 3.79 9.88 -7.20
CA VAL A 223 4.10 9.01 -8.34
C VAL A 223 4.64 7.67 -7.86
N LEU A 224 5.58 7.69 -6.92
CA LEU A 224 6.13 6.49 -6.29
C LEU A 224 5.01 5.62 -5.69
N ALA A 225 4.07 6.20 -4.96
CA ALA A 225 2.98 5.46 -4.36
C ALA A 225 2.11 4.73 -5.41
N PHE A 226 1.73 5.42 -6.48
CA PHE A 226 0.95 4.79 -7.57
C PHE A 226 1.75 3.72 -8.32
N VAL A 227 3.04 3.96 -8.58
CA VAL A 227 3.92 2.99 -9.24
C VAL A 227 4.07 1.73 -8.40
N ALA A 228 4.33 1.86 -7.11
CA ALA A 228 4.53 0.73 -6.21
C ALA A 228 3.25 -0.13 -6.09
N VAL A 229 2.10 0.51 -5.84
CA VAL A 229 0.81 -0.19 -5.77
C VAL A 229 0.49 -0.88 -7.10
N GLY A 230 0.63 -0.15 -8.22
CA GLY A 230 0.36 -0.69 -9.56
C GLY A 230 1.28 -1.87 -9.93
N LEU A 231 2.55 -1.81 -9.53
CA LEU A 231 3.51 -2.89 -9.74
C LEU A 231 3.11 -4.14 -8.95
N VAL A 232 2.83 -4.00 -7.64
CA VAL A 232 2.42 -5.12 -6.79
C VAL A 232 1.14 -5.76 -7.30
N GLU A 233 0.11 -4.96 -7.60
CA GLU A 233 -1.14 -5.47 -8.12
C GLU A 233 -0.96 -6.20 -9.46
N ARG A 234 -0.11 -5.67 -10.36
CA ARG A 234 0.19 -6.32 -11.65
C ARG A 234 0.93 -7.64 -11.47
N LEU A 235 1.88 -7.71 -10.55
CA LEU A 235 2.62 -8.93 -10.24
C LEU A 235 1.70 -9.99 -9.63
N ASN A 236 0.86 -9.61 -8.66
CA ASN A 236 -0.09 -10.53 -8.02
C ASN A 236 -1.08 -11.14 -9.01
N ARG A 237 -1.69 -10.32 -9.89
CA ARG A 237 -2.57 -10.83 -10.96
C ARG A 237 -1.86 -11.81 -11.90
N ARG A 238 -0.58 -11.56 -12.23
CA ARG A 238 0.21 -12.47 -13.07
C ARG A 238 0.45 -13.81 -12.38
N PHE A 239 0.83 -13.80 -11.10
CA PHE A 239 1.05 -15.03 -10.35
C PHE A 239 -0.23 -15.84 -10.17
N GLU A 240 -1.36 -15.20 -9.92
CA GLU A 240 -2.68 -15.87 -9.86
C GLU A 240 -3.04 -16.53 -11.20
N THR A 241 -2.78 -15.85 -12.31
CA THR A 241 -3.01 -16.39 -13.66
C THR A 241 -2.11 -17.60 -13.95
N LEU A 242 -0.82 -17.54 -13.60
CA LEU A 242 0.09 -18.67 -13.81
C LEU A 242 -0.27 -19.86 -12.92
N ALA A 243 -0.72 -19.60 -11.69
CA ALA A 243 -1.16 -20.65 -10.78
C ALA A 243 -2.44 -21.36 -11.28
N SER A 244 -3.38 -20.62 -11.87
CA SER A 244 -4.60 -21.21 -12.43
C SER A 244 -4.31 -22.06 -13.68
N ILE A 245 -3.41 -21.61 -14.56
CA ILE A 245 -2.93 -22.38 -15.72
C ILE A 245 -2.28 -23.69 -15.26
N ARG A 246 -1.31 -23.62 -14.33
CA ARG A 246 -0.62 -24.80 -13.82
C ARG A 246 -1.58 -25.81 -13.17
N LYS A 247 -2.60 -25.32 -12.45
CA LYS A 247 -3.63 -26.18 -11.85
C LYS A 247 -4.49 -26.85 -12.92
N ALA A 248 -4.88 -26.13 -13.97
CA ALA A 248 -5.62 -26.70 -15.09
C ALA A 248 -4.81 -27.78 -15.82
N GLU A 249 -3.53 -27.52 -16.10
CA GLU A 249 -2.60 -28.49 -16.72
C GLU A 249 -2.45 -29.76 -15.87
N SER A 250 -2.32 -29.63 -14.54
CA SER A 250 -2.21 -30.79 -13.65
C SER A 250 -3.44 -31.70 -13.62
N ARG A 251 -4.63 -31.16 -13.97
CA ARG A 251 -5.91 -31.90 -14.01
C ARG A 251 -6.24 -32.46 -15.39
N ALA A 252 -5.53 -32.06 -16.43
CA ALA A 252 -5.77 -32.52 -17.79
C ALA A 252 -5.69 -34.06 -17.95
N PRO A 253 -4.74 -34.78 -17.30
CA PRO A 253 -4.68 -36.25 -17.40
C PRO A 253 -5.85 -36.96 -16.70
N GLU A 254 -6.32 -36.45 -15.56
CA GLU A 254 -7.47 -37.00 -14.84
C GLU A 254 -8.77 -36.83 -15.64
N LEU A 255 -8.95 -35.67 -16.27
CA LEU A 255 -10.12 -35.39 -17.11
C LEU A 255 -10.11 -36.23 -18.40
N ALA A 256 -8.93 -36.47 -18.99
CA ALA A 256 -8.78 -37.35 -20.15
C ALA A 256 -9.14 -38.81 -19.83
N ASN A 257 -8.78 -39.29 -18.63
CA ASN A 257 -9.10 -40.65 -18.18
C ASN A 257 -10.54 -40.82 -17.66
N ALA A 258 -11.23 -39.72 -17.32
CA ALA A 258 -12.62 -39.72 -16.90
C ALA A 258 -13.62 -39.53 -18.06
N ALA A 259 -13.14 -39.28 -19.29
CA ALA A 259 -13.98 -39.23 -20.47
C ALA A 259 -14.56 -40.63 -20.74
N PRO A 260 -15.90 -40.79 -20.90
CA PRO A 260 -16.49 -42.09 -21.18
C PRO A 260 -15.86 -42.65 -22.46
N ALA A 261 -15.37 -43.90 -22.39
CA ALA A 261 -14.91 -44.62 -23.56
C ALA A 261 -16.04 -44.57 -24.60
N ASP A 262 -15.75 -44.02 -25.77
CA ASP A 262 -16.68 -43.92 -26.89
C ASP A 262 -17.21 -45.32 -27.20
N THR A 263 -18.46 -45.59 -26.81
CA THR A 263 -19.14 -46.87 -27.04
C THR A 263 -19.72 -46.96 -28.45
N SER A 264 -19.35 -46.07 -29.38
CA SER A 264 -19.75 -46.16 -30.79
C SER A 264 -18.90 -47.15 -31.59
N SER A 265 -19.05 -48.44 -31.29
CA SER A 265 -18.78 -49.51 -32.25
C SER A 265 -19.92 -50.52 -32.24
N SER A 266 -20.90 -50.26 -33.11
CA SER A 266 -21.99 -51.16 -33.48
C SER A 266 -22.15 -51.11 -34.99
#